data_AF-A0A832B2P9-F1
#
_entry.id   AF-A0A832B2P9-F1
#
_cell.length_a   1.000
_cell.length_b   1.000
_cell.length_c   1.000
_cell.angle_alpha   90.00
_cell.angle_beta   90.00
_cell.angle_gamma   90.00
#
_symmetry.space_group_name_H-M   'P 1'
#
loop_
_entity.id
_entity.type
_entity.pdbx_description
1 polymer ?
#
loop_
_entity_poly.entity_id
_entity_poly.type
_entity_poly.pdbx_seq_one_letter_code
_entity_poly.pdbx_strand_id
1 'polypeptide(L)'
;YEQLAADTVILALGQDADTGFLEAVPGVELAADGTVSVSSSMMTGCPGVFAGGDMVPAERTVTVGVGHGKKAARHIDAWLRDATSTRSPKHPTADFDALHLWYFGDAVRRQQPESAPESRIADFTEVLGSLSVDEATYEAGRCLSCGNCFECDGCLGSCPEDAVVKLGAGLRYRFDYDRCTGCAVCFEQCPVHAIEMVPEES
;
A
#
# COMPACT_ATOMS: atom_id res chain seq x y z
N TYR A 1 19.14 -28.85 -30.12
CA TYR A 1 19.61 -28.16 -28.92
C TYR A 1 20.70 -27.19 -29.33
N GLU A 2 20.53 -25.92 -29.00
CA GLU A 2 21.51 -24.86 -29.27
C GLU A 2 22.39 -24.70 -28.02
N GLN A 3 23.70 -24.61 -28.20
CA GLN A 3 24.65 -24.42 -27.11
C GLN A 3 25.07 -22.95 -27.06
N LEU A 4 24.93 -22.32 -25.90
CA LEU A 4 25.35 -20.95 -25.65
C LEU A 4 26.61 -20.97 -24.77
N ALA A 5 27.66 -20.30 -25.23
CA ALA A 5 28.87 -20.11 -24.42
C ALA A 5 28.61 -19.03 -23.36
N ALA A 6 29.02 -19.28 -22.11
CA ALA A 6 28.94 -18.33 -21.01
C ALA A 6 30.10 -18.55 -20.02
N ASP A 7 30.63 -17.46 -19.47
CA ASP A 7 31.67 -17.50 -18.43
C ASP A 7 31.09 -17.76 -17.02
N THR A 8 29.83 -17.35 -16.80
CA THR A 8 29.13 -17.49 -15.52
C THR A 8 27.69 -17.92 -15.75
N VAL A 9 27.23 -18.89 -14.94
CA VAL A 9 25.84 -19.33 -14.89
C VAL A 9 25.31 -19.07 -13.49
N ILE A 10 24.26 -18.25 -13.38
CA ILE A 10 23.57 -17.98 -12.12
C ILE A 10 22.27 -18.78 -12.11
N LEU A 11 22.14 -19.68 -11.12
CA LEU A 11 20.93 -20.48 -10.94
C LEU A 11 19.86 -19.63 -10.24
N ALA A 12 18.76 -19.37 -10.91
CA ALA A 12 17.57 -18.76 -10.31
C ALA A 12 16.78 -19.83 -9.54
N LEU A 13 17.25 -20.15 -8.33
CA LEU A 13 16.60 -21.13 -7.46
C LEU A 13 15.31 -20.54 -6.87
N GLY A 14 14.27 -21.36 -6.84
CA GLY A 14 13.04 -21.05 -6.11
C GLY A 14 13.20 -21.27 -4.60
N GLN A 15 12.10 -21.10 -3.88
CA GLN A 15 11.99 -21.35 -2.45
C GLN A 15 10.81 -22.28 -2.17
N ASP A 16 10.90 -23.10 -1.14
CA ASP A 16 9.80 -23.92 -0.63
C ASP A 16 9.56 -23.61 0.85
N ALA A 17 8.30 -23.69 1.28
CA ALA A 17 7.96 -23.47 2.67
C ALA A 17 8.32 -24.71 3.49
N ASP A 18 9.19 -24.55 4.49
CA ASP A 18 9.45 -25.60 5.47
C ASP A 18 8.28 -25.65 6.47
N THR A 19 7.35 -26.58 6.27
CA THR A 19 6.12 -26.71 7.07
C THR A 19 6.01 -28.04 7.82
N GLY A 20 7.07 -28.88 7.80
CA GLY A 20 7.02 -30.20 8.43
C GLY A 20 6.71 -30.15 9.93
N PHE A 21 7.11 -29.07 10.62
CA PHE A 21 6.80 -28.87 12.04
C PHE A 21 5.32 -28.56 12.32
N LEU A 22 4.55 -28.16 11.31
CA LEU A 22 3.13 -27.82 11.43
C LEU A 22 2.21 -29.02 11.27
N GLU A 23 2.68 -30.14 10.71
CA GLU A 23 1.89 -31.37 10.54
C GLU A 23 1.35 -31.92 11.87
N ALA A 24 2.08 -31.66 12.97
CA ALA A 24 1.69 -32.07 14.31
C ALA A 24 0.66 -31.14 14.98
N VAL A 25 0.33 -29.99 14.37
CA VAL A 25 -0.56 -28.98 14.95
C VAL A 25 -2.01 -29.27 14.53
N PRO A 26 -2.92 -29.62 15.47
CA PRO A 26 -4.30 -29.91 15.13
C PRO A 26 -5.00 -28.72 14.47
N GLY A 27 -5.63 -28.97 13.32
CA GLY A 27 -6.37 -27.97 12.55
C GLY A 27 -5.54 -27.19 11.54
N VAL A 28 -4.21 -27.30 11.53
CA VAL A 28 -3.42 -26.73 10.44
C VAL A 28 -3.48 -27.65 9.23
N GLU A 29 -3.96 -27.13 8.10
CA GLU A 29 -4.06 -27.87 6.83
C GLU A 29 -2.99 -27.39 5.88
N LEU A 30 -2.22 -28.32 5.31
CA LEU A 30 -1.21 -28.04 4.30
C LEU A 30 -1.78 -28.28 2.90
N ALA A 31 -1.52 -27.36 1.98
CA ALA A 31 -1.82 -27.51 0.57
C ALA A 31 -0.83 -28.46 -0.11
N ALA A 32 -1.12 -28.86 -1.35
CA ALA A 32 -0.31 -29.82 -2.11
C ALA A 32 1.15 -29.34 -2.35
N ASP A 33 1.38 -28.04 -2.32
CA ASP A 33 2.70 -27.41 -2.48
C ASP A 33 3.40 -27.16 -1.13
N GLY A 34 2.88 -27.71 -0.03
CA GLY A 34 3.43 -27.57 1.32
C GLY A 34 3.07 -26.26 2.01
N THR A 35 2.32 -25.34 1.38
CA THR A 35 1.91 -24.09 2.04
C THR A 35 0.76 -24.31 3.04
N VAL A 36 0.63 -23.42 4.01
CA VAL A 36 -0.42 -23.42 5.03
C VAL A 36 -1.69 -22.82 4.47
N SER A 37 -2.77 -23.60 4.48
CA SER A 37 -4.09 -23.14 4.09
C SER A 37 -4.64 -22.15 5.12
N VAL A 38 -5.08 -20.99 4.64
CA VAL A 38 -5.66 -19.93 5.47
C VAL A 38 -6.97 -19.43 4.90
N SER A 39 -7.86 -19.00 5.78
CA SER A 39 -9.09 -18.31 5.41
C SER A 39 -8.81 -16.86 4.96
N SER A 40 -9.87 -16.17 4.54
CA SER A 40 -9.79 -14.75 4.17
C SER A 40 -9.33 -13.85 5.33
N SER A 41 -9.39 -14.30 6.59
CA SER A 41 -8.89 -13.58 7.76
C SER A 41 -7.41 -13.85 8.07
N MET A 42 -6.73 -14.65 7.24
CA MET A 42 -5.37 -15.18 7.49
C MET A 42 -5.30 -16.23 8.63
N MET A 43 -6.42 -16.63 9.21
CA MET A 43 -6.46 -17.70 10.22
C MET A 43 -6.37 -19.07 9.54
N THR A 44 -5.57 -19.96 10.12
CA THR A 44 -5.51 -21.38 9.75
C THR A 44 -6.76 -22.11 10.27
N GLY A 45 -6.89 -23.43 10.03
CA GLY A 45 -7.96 -24.20 10.66
C GLY A 45 -7.75 -24.43 12.18
N CYS A 46 -6.58 -24.07 12.73
CA CYS A 46 -6.34 -24.03 14.17
C CYS A 46 -6.80 -22.67 14.74
N PRO A 47 -7.83 -22.62 15.60
CA PRO A 47 -8.36 -21.36 16.12
C PRO A 47 -7.30 -20.51 16.84
N GLY A 48 -7.19 -19.24 16.48
CA GLY A 48 -6.21 -18.31 17.05
C GLY A 48 -4.80 -18.41 16.45
N VAL A 49 -4.56 -19.31 15.50
CA VAL A 49 -3.30 -19.42 14.76
C VAL A 49 -3.47 -18.80 13.37
N PHE A 50 -2.60 -17.85 13.03
CA PHE A 50 -2.62 -17.11 11.77
C PHE A 50 -1.32 -17.32 11.01
N ALA A 51 -1.40 -17.31 9.68
CA ALA A 51 -0.25 -17.44 8.79
C ALA A 51 -0.33 -16.43 7.63
N GLY A 52 0.82 -16.04 7.10
CA GLY A 52 0.93 -15.03 6.05
C GLY A 52 2.34 -15.01 5.45
N GLY A 53 2.54 -14.20 4.41
CA GLY A 53 3.79 -14.23 3.64
C GLY A 53 3.88 -15.42 2.70
N ASP A 54 5.09 -15.95 2.52
CA ASP A 54 5.37 -16.99 1.51
C ASP A 54 4.92 -18.39 1.94
N MET A 55 4.55 -18.56 3.22
CA MET A 55 4.04 -19.82 3.75
C MET A 55 2.56 -20.06 3.45
N VAL A 56 1.86 -19.14 2.79
CA VAL A 56 0.45 -19.30 2.40
C VAL A 56 0.31 -19.31 0.87
N PRO A 57 -0.80 -19.82 0.30
CA PRO A 57 -0.98 -19.90 -1.15
C PRO A 57 -1.22 -18.51 -1.78
N ALA A 58 -0.13 -17.79 -2.04
CA ALA A 58 -0.17 -16.44 -2.60
C ALA A 58 1.10 -16.12 -3.40
N GLU A 59 1.06 -14.98 -4.08
CA GLU A 59 2.24 -14.40 -4.71
C GLU A 59 3.36 -14.18 -3.67
N ARG A 60 4.52 -14.77 -3.93
CA ARG A 60 5.67 -14.77 -3.02
C ARG A 60 6.54 -13.52 -3.21
N THR A 61 5.91 -12.36 -3.08
CA THR A 61 6.59 -11.05 -3.17
C THR A 61 6.64 -10.37 -1.82
N VAL A 62 7.68 -9.57 -1.58
CA VAL A 62 7.85 -8.82 -0.33
C VAL A 62 6.62 -7.94 -0.04
N THR A 63 6.04 -7.32 -1.08
CA THR A 63 4.86 -6.45 -0.94
C THR A 63 3.62 -7.23 -0.49
N VAL A 64 3.41 -8.44 -1.02
CA VAL A 64 2.33 -9.33 -0.59
C VAL A 64 2.55 -9.82 0.83
N GLY A 65 3.78 -10.19 1.19
CA GLY A 65 4.11 -10.60 2.56
C GLY A 65 3.88 -9.51 3.60
N VAL A 66 4.31 -8.27 3.32
CA VAL A 66 4.01 -7.10 4.17
C VAL A 66 2.49 -6.87 4.26
N GLY A 67 1.79 -7.02 3.15
CA GLY A 67 0.32 -6.94 3.08
C GLY A 67 -0.36 -7.99 3.98
N HIS A 68 0.11 -9.24 3.94
CA HIS A 68 -0.35 -10.32 4.81
C HIS A 68 -0.08 -10.03 6.28
N GLY A 69 1.11 -9.54 6.64
CA GLY A 69 1.42 -9.17 8.02
C GLY A 69 0.45 -8.12 8.57
N LYS A 70 0.18 -7.05 7.80
CA LYS A 70 -0.79 -6.00 8.19
C LYS A 70 -2.22 -6.53 8.28
N LYS A 71 -2.58 -7.46 7.40
CA LYS A 71 -3.91 -8.09 7.38
C LYS A 71 -4.08 -9.02 8.59
N ALA A 72 -3.13 -9.92 8.82
CA ALA A 72 -3.11 -10.83 9.97
C ALA A 72 -3.17 -10.05 11.28
N ALA A 73 -2.37 -8.99 11.45
CA ALA A 73 -2.37 -8.17 12.66
C ALA A 73 -3.77 -7.60 13.00
N ARG A 74 -4.52 -7.13 12.00
CA ARG A 74 -5.90 -6.63 12.19
C ARG A 74 -6.87 -7.74 12.61
N HIS A 75 -6.74 -8.93 12.01
CA HIS A 75 -7.59 -10.06 12.34
C HIS A 75 -7.23 -10.69 13.69
N ILE A 76 -5.95 -10.69 14.08
CA ILE A 76 -5.48 -11.07 15.41
C ILE A 76 -6.07 -10.12 16.46
N ASP A 77 -5.96 -8.80 16.26
CA ASP A 77 -6.55 -7.81 17.18
C ASP A 77 -8.07 -7.98 17.32
N ALA A 78 -8.77 -8.19 16.21
CA ALA A 78 -10.21 -8.43 16.23
C ALA A 78 -10.57 -9.74 16.95
N TRP A 79 -9.82 -10.83 16.68
CA TRP A 79 -10.01 -12.12 17.34
C TRP A 79 -9.81 -12.04 18.86
N LEU A 80 -8.77 -11.34 19.32
CA LEU A 80 -8.50 -11.13 20.74
C LEU A 80 -9.57 -10.29 21.46
N ARG A 81 -10.39 -9.56 20.70
CA ARG A 81 -11.46 -8.69 21.22
C ARG A 81 -12.86 -9.28 21.00
N ASP A 82 -12.97 -10.53 20.53
CA ASP A 82 -14.23 -11.13 20.10
C ASP A 82 -15.01 -10.25 19.10
N ALA A 83 -14.27 -9.58 18.21
CA ALA A 83 -14.79 -8.66 17.20
C ALA A 83 -14.47 -9.15 15.78
N THR A 84 -15.17 -8.58 14.80
CA THR A 84 -14.89 -8.80 13.38
C THR A 84 -14.17 -7.61 12.78
N SER A 85 -12.99 -7.81 12.20
CA SER A 85 -12.29 -6.78 11.44
C SER A 85 -12.93 -6.61 10.05
N THR A 86 -13.56 -5.46 9.81
CA THR A 86 -14.04 -5.05 8.49
C THR A 86 -12.98 -4.21 7.79
N ARG A 87 -12.61 -4.58 6.57
CA ARG A 87 -11.72 -3.77 5.73
C ARG A 87 -12.52 -2.61 5.15
N SER A 88 -12.03 -1.38 5.30
CA SER A 88 -12.57 -0.26 4.52
C SER A 88 -12.42 -0.54 3.02
N PRO A 89 -13.39 -0.14 2.18
CA PRO A 89 -13.26 -0.20 0.74
C PRO A 89 -11.92 0.41 0.31
N LYS A 90 -11.23 -0.24 -0.63
CA LYS A 90 -10.07 0.40 -1.24
C LYS A 90 -10.58 1.51 -2.16
N HIS A 91 -9.91 2.65 -2.16
CA HIS A 91 -10.10 3.62 -3.23
C HIS A 91 -9.66 3.00 -4.57
N PRO A 92 -10.28 3.42 -5.69
CA PRO A 92 -9.80 3.05 -7.01
C PRO A 92 -8.34 3.50 -7.19
N THR A 93 -7.58 2.77 -8.00
CA THR A 93 -6.23 3.19 -8.37
C THR A 93 -6.32 4.45 -9.21
N ALA A 94 -5.52 5.47 -8.89
CA ALA A 94 -5.37 6.64 -9.74
C ALA A 94 -4.53 6.24 -10.96
N ASP A 95 -5.18 6.15 -12.13
CA ASP A 95 -4.50 5.96 -13.41
C ASP A 95 -3.84 7.27 -13.88
N PHE A 96 -3.00 7.20 -14.91
CA PHE A 96 -2.22 8.35 -15.39
C PHE A 96 -3.07 9.58 -15.72
N ASP A 97 -4.27 9.37 -16.29
CA ASP A 97 -5.18 10.45 -16.68
C ASP A 97 -5.81 11.17 -15.47
N ALA A 98 -5.80 10.54 -14.29
CA ALA A 98 -6.24 11.15 -13.04
C ALA A 98 -5.14 12.00 -12.37
N LEU A 99 -3.90 11.97 -12.89
CA LEU A 99 -2.77 12.69 -12.30
C LEU A 99 -2.71 14.13 -12.85
N HIS A 100 -2.97 15.11 -12.00
CA HIS A 100 -2.77 16.53 -12.34
C HIS A 100 -1.31 16.94 -12.17
N LEU A 101 -0.45 16.45 -13.06
CA LEU A 101 1.00 16.68 -13.03
C LEU A 101 1.39 18.16 -13.09
N TRP A 102 0.58 19.00 -13.75
CA TRP A 102 0.81 20.45 -13.86
C TRP A 102 0.70 21.20 -12.54
N TYR A 103 0.00 20.63 -11.54
CA TYR A 103 -0.19 21.28 -10.25
C TYR A 103 1.08 21.23 -9.39
N PHE A 104 1.88 20.18 -9.54
CA PHE A 104 3.13 20.02 -8.80
C PHE A 104 4.30 20.48 -9.67
N GLY A 105 5.12 21.37 -9.13
CA GLY A 105 6.39 21.70 -9.76
C GLY A 105 7.33 20.49 -9.77
N ASP A 106 8.29 20.49 -10.69
CA ASP A 106 9.34 19.48 -10.74
C ASP A 106 10.11 19.48 -9.41
N ALA A 107 9.90 18.43 -8.62
CA ALA A 107 10.62 18.19 -7.38
C ALA A 107 11.65 17.07 -7.61
N VAL A 108 12.92 17.44 -7.69
CA VAL A 108 14.01 16.48 -7.90
C VAL A 108 14.15 15.59 -6.67
N ARG A 109 14.19 14.28 -6.89
CA ARG A 109 14.41 13.28 -5.85
C ARG A 109 15.78 13.51 -5.18
N ARG A 110 15.81 13.51 -3.85
CA ARG A 110 17.05 13.47 -3.07
C ARG A 110 17.74 12.13 -3.24
N GLN A 111 19.04 12.18 -3.51
CA GLN A 111 19.85 10.99 -3.66
C GLN A 111 20.23 10.48 -2.28
N GLN A 112 19.81 9.25 -1.96
CA GLN A 112 20.28 8.58 -0.76
C GLN A 112 21.75 8.19 -0.94
N PRO A 113 22.59 8.33 0.09
CA PRO A 113 23.95 7.84 0.02
C PRO A 113 23.93 6.33 -0.14
N GLU A 114 24.72 5.80 -1.05
CA GLU A 114 24.85 4.36 -1.26
C GLU A 114 26.30 3.92 -1.05
N SER A 115 26.48 2.76 -0.43
CA SER A 115 27.79 2.12 -0.30
C SER A 115 28.34 1.74 -1.68
N ALA A 116 29.65 1.93 -1.90
CA ALA A 116 30.32 1.55 -3.14
C ALA A 116 30.26 0.03 -3.35
N PRO A 117 30.12 -0.48 -4.59
CA PRO A 117 29.98 -1.92 -4.87
C PRO A 117 31.06 -2.79 -4.22
N GLU A 118 32.30 -2.30 -4.17
CA GLU A 118 33.46 -2.99 -3.58
C GLU A 118 33.33 -3.15 -2.06
N SER A 119 32.59 -2.27 -1.40
CA SER A 119 32.32 -2.34 0.04
C SER A 119 31.15 -3.27 0.37
N ARG A 120 30.21 -3.49 -0.57
CA ARG A 120 28.99 -4.31 -0.36
C ARG A 120 29.28 -5.80 -0.15
N ILE A 121 30.49 -6.26 -0.48
CA ILE A 121 30.90 -7.67 -0.34
C ILE A 121 31.64 -7.96 0.96
N ALA A 122 32.02 -6.91 1.71
CA ALA A 122 32.87 -7.06 2.89
C ALA A 122 32.07 -7.44 4.14
N ASP A 123 30.83 -6.97 4.25
CA ASP A 123 29.97 -7.18 5.41
C ASP A 123 28.48 -7.04 5.05
N PHE A 124 27.61 -7.14 6.06
CA PHE A 124 26.16 -6.98 5.95
C PHE A 124 25.68 -5.56 6.33
N THR A 125 26.54 -4.56 6.23
CA THR A 125 26.16 -3.17 6.49
C THR A 125 25.11 -2.72 5.47
N GLU A 126 24.16 -1.89 5.92
CA GLU A 126 23.11 -1.33 5.07
C GLU A 126 23.72 -0.65 3.84
N VAL A 127 23.23 -1.02 2.65
CA VAL A 127 23.74 -0.49 1.38
C VAL A 127 23.17 0.90 1.13
N LEU A 128 21.89 1.12 1.47
CA LEU A 128 21.19 2.38 1.31
C LEU A 128 21.23 3.17 2.62
N GLY A 129 21.99 4.26 2.64
CA GLY A 129 22.08 5.12 3.81
C GLY A 129 20.80 5.93 4.05
N SER A 130 20.72 6.47 5.26
CA SER A 130 19.58 7.28 5.71
C SER A 130 19.60 8.67 5.08
N LEU A 131 18.40 9.23 4.88
CA LEU A 131 18.23 10.65 4.61
C LEU A 131 18.40 11.44 5.92
N SER A 132 18.95 12.65 5.83
CA SER A 132 18.85 13.62 6.91
C SER A 132 17.39 14.01 7.18
N VAL A 133 17.11 14.59 8.35
CA VAL A 133 15.75 15.04 8.70
C VAL A 133 15.19 16.02 7.67
N ASP A 134 16.02 16.94 7.18
CA ASP A 134 15.60 17.93 6.19
C ASP A 134 15.29 17.28 4.84
N GLU A 135 16.10 16.32 4.41
CA GLU A 135 15.87 15.57 3.18
C GLU A 135 14.63 14.67 3.29
N ALA A 136 14.44 13.98 4.41
CA ALA A 136 13.27 13.14 4.65
C ALA A 136 11.98 13.98 4.69
N THR A 137 12.03 15.16 5.31
CA THR A 137 10.90 16.10 5.36
C THR A 137 10.57 16.63 3.96
N TYR A 138 11.61 16.98 3.18
CA TYR A 138 11.44 17.38 1.79
C TYR A 138 10.80 16.25 0.96
N GLU A 139 11.30 15.02 1.05
CA GLU A 139 10.75 13.85 0.34
C GLU A 139 9.30 13.55 0.75
N ALA A 140 8.96 13.64 2.03
CA ALA A 140 7.59 13.44 2.51
C ALA A 140 6.63 14.52 2.00
N GLY A 141 7.12 15.74 1.77
CA GLY A 141 6.36 16.84 1.18
C GLY A 141 6.15 16.72 -0.34
N ARG A 142 6.84 15.81 -1.02
CA ARG A 142 6.67 15.58 -2.45
C ARG A 142 5.38 14.81 -2.68
N CYS A 143 4.31 15.52 -3.05
CA CYS A 143 3.10 14.87 -3.51
C CYS A 143 3.32 14.23 -4.89
N LEU A 144 2.90 12.97 -5.05
CA LEU A 144 2.99 12.21 -6.29
C LEU A 144 1.61 12.03 -6.97
N SER A 145 0.64 12.88 -6.62
CA SER A 145 -0.74 12.82 -7.15
C SER A 145 -1.43 11.45 -6.97
N CYS A 146 -1.13 10.73 -5.87
CA CYS A 146 -1.51 9.32 -5.69
C CYS A 146 -2.98 9.03 -5.34
N GLY A 147 -3.92 9.96 -5.56
CA GLY A 147 -5.33 9.75 -5.22
C GLY A 147 -5.73 10.17 -3.79
N ASN A 148 -4.76 10.50 -2.92
CA ASN A 148 -5.03 10.76 -1.50
C ASN A 148 -5.12 12.25 -1.19
N CYS A 149 -6.26 12.69 -0.64
CA CYS A 149 -6.44 14.06 -0.16
C CYS A 149 -5.35 14.43 0.86
N PHE A 150 -4.64 15.53 0.60
CA PHE A 150 -3.62 16.11 1.48
C PHE A 150 -4.04 17.46 2.08
N GLU A 151 -5.34 17.76 2.06
CA GLU A 151 -5.92 18.95 2.69
C GLU A 151 -5.39 20.29 2.16
N CYS A 152 -5.18 20.39 0.84
CA CYS A 152 -4.64 21.60 0.18
C CYS A 152 -5.58 22.82 0.11
N ASP A 153 -6.81 22.70 0.62
CA ASP A 153 -7.88 23.71 0.56
C ASP A 153 -8.31 24.15 -0.86
N GLY A 154 -7.82 23.51 -1.93
CA GLY A 154 -8.19 23.86 -3.31
C GLY A 154 -9.69 23.69 -3.61
N CYS A 155 -10.31 22.61 -3.12
CA CYS A 155 -11.76 22.39 -3.26
C CYS A 155 -12.57 23.38 -2.41
N LEU A 156 -12.05 23.78 -1.24
CA LEU A 156 -12.68 24.75 -0.36
C LEU A 156 -12.72 26.13 -1.00
N GLY A 157 -11.60 26.60 -1.55
CA GLY A 157 -11.49 27.93 -2.15
C GLY A 157 -12.12 28.06 -3.54
N SER A 158 -12.30 26.95 -4.27
CA SER A 158 -12.86 26.97 -5.63
C SER A 158 -14.38 26.79 -5.68
N CYS A 159 -15.03 26.42 -4.58
CA CYS A 159 -16.47 26.19 -4.54
C CYS A 159 -17.24 27.53 -4.61
N PRO A 160 -18.05 27.78 -5.65
CA PRO A 160 -18.78 29.05 -5.79
C PRO A 160 -19.95 29.20 -4.80
N GLU A 161 -20.43 28.08 -4.25
CA GLU A 161 -21.61 28.03 -3.36
C GLU A 161 -21.26 27.87 -1.89
N ASP A 162 -19.96 27.90 -1.53
CA ASP A 162 -19.39 27.45 -0.24
C ASP A 162 -20.00 26.14 0.29
N ALA A 163 -20.24 25.17 -0.60
CA ALA A 163 -20.75 23.85 -0.26
C ALA A 163 -19.69 22.94 0.38
N VAL A 164 -18.40 23.33 0.39
CA VAL A 164 -17.31 22.53 0.95
C VAL A 164 -17.02 22.97 2.38
N VAL A 165 -17.07 22.05 3.35
CA VAL A 165 -16.87 22.31 4.77
C VAL A 165 -15.63 21.58 5.26
N LYS A 166 -14.64 22.32 5.77
CA LYS A 166 -13.43 21.75 6.40
C LYS A 166 -13.76 21.21 7.79
N LEU A 167 -13.47 19.93 8.03
CA LEU A 167 -13.82 19.24 9.28
C LEU A 167 -12.77 19.36 10.38
N GLY A 168 -11.57 19.86 10.05
CA GLY A 168 -10.43 19.95 10.95
C GLY A 168 -9.22 19.17 10.42
N ALA A 169 -8.07 19.30 11.10
CA ALA A 169 -6.82 18.67 10.67
C ALA A 169 -6.94 17.14 10.66
N GLY A 170 -6.63 16.51 9.52
CA GLY A 170 -6.72 15.08 9.31
C GLY A 170 -8.14 14.53 9.10
N LEU A 171 -9.16 15.39 9.16
CA LEU A 171 -10.57 15.02 8.98
C LEU A 171 -11.11 15.39 7.59
N ARG A 172 -10.29 16.02 6.74
CA ARG A 172 -10.62 16.38 5.36
C ARG A 172 -11.86 17.30 5.29
N TYR A 173 -12.72 17.06 4.29
CA TYR A 173 -13.84 17.92 3.94
C TYR A 173 -15.14 17.11 3.87
N ARG A 174 -16.25 17.79 4.14
CA ARG A 174 -17.61 17.34 3.88
C ARG A 174 -18.25 18.26 2.84
N PHE A 175 -19.11 17.70 1.99
CA PHE A 175 -19.91 18.47 1.04
C PHE A 175 -21.32 18.65 1.60
N ASP A 176 -21.82 19.89 1.56
CA ASP A 176 -23.19 20.26 1.87
C ASP A 176 -24.01 20.18 0.58
N TYR A 177 -24.76 19.09 0.43
CA TYR A 177 -25.53 18.82 -0.78
C TYR A 177 -26.70 19.78 -0.97
N ASP A 178 -27.20 20.42 0.09
CA ASP A 178 -28.28 21.42 -0.02
C ASP A 178 -27.79 22.72 -0.69
N ARG A 179 -26.47 22.96 -0.67
CA ARG A 179 -25.81 24.10 -1.32
C ARG A 179 -25.10 23.72 -2.62
N CYS A 180 -24.85 22.43 -2.83
CA CYS A 180 -24.09 21.95 -3.97
C CYS A 180 -24.93 22.02 -5.25
N THR A 181 -24.44 22.73 -6.27
CA THR A 181 -25.09 22.83 -7.59
C THR A 181 -24.61 21.78 -8.60
N GLY A 182 -23.68 20.90 -8.22
CA GLY A 182 -23.15 19.88 -9.12
C GLY A 182 -22.20 20.40 -10.22
N CYS A 183 -21.67 21.61 -10.09
CA CYS A 183 -20.84 22.27 -11.11
C CYS A 183 -19.45 21.65 -11.36
N ALA A 184 -19.04 20.64 -10.58
CA ALA A 184 -17.78 19.89 -10.70
C ALA A 184 -16.46 20.68 -10.53
N VAL A 185 -16.49 21.99 -10.24
CA VAL A 185 -15.26 22.80 -10.11
C VAL A 185 -14.29 22.25 -9.05
N CYS A 186 -14.81 21.80 -7.90
CA CYS A 186 -14.00 21.21 -6.84
C CYS A 186 -13.32 19.90 -7.27
N PHE A 187 -13.99 19.10 -8.11
CA PHE A 187 -13.51 17.86 -8.68
C PHE A 187 -12.38 18.11 -9.68
N GLU A 188 -12.61 19.01 -10.64
CA GLU A 188 -11.64 19.35 -11.70
C GLU A 188 -10.36 19.96 -11.15
N GLN A 189 -10.46 20.81 -10.12
CA GLN A 189 -9.30 21.46 -9.52
C GLN A 189 -8.56 20.58 -8.51
N CYS A 190 -9.09 19.40 -8.15
CA CYS A 190 -8.45 18.55 -7.15
C CYS A 190 -7.13 17.98 -7.70
N PRO A 191 -5.96 18.39 -7.19
CA PRO A 191 -4.67 18.03 -7.78
C PRO A 191 -4.29 16.55 -7.62
N VAL A 192 -5.05 15.82 -6.80
CA VAL A 192 -4.86 14.41 -6.49
C VAL A 192 -6.11 13.59 -6.82
N HIS A 193 -7.10 14.19 -7.48
CA HIS A 193 -8.34 13.52 -7.88
C HIS A 193 -9.03 12.73 -6.74
N ALA A 194 -9.05 13.30 -5.53
CA ALA A 194 -9.60 12.68 -4.33
C ALA A 194 -11.12 12.90 -4.16
N ILE A 195 -11.78 13.49 -5.16
CA ILE A 195 -13.22 13.77 -5.19
C ILE A 195 -13.81 12.91 -6.31
N GLU A 196 -15.01 12.38 -6.08
CA GLU A 196 -15.77 11.63 -7.07
C GLU A 196 -17.11 12.33 -7.28
N MET A 197 -17.49 12.52 -8.54
CA MET A 197 -18.81 13.06 -8.91
C MET A 197 -19.79 11.90 -9.08
N VAL A 198 -20.85 11.90 -8.27
CA VAL A 198 -21.92 10.90 -8.35
C VAL A 198 -23.18 11.58 -8.93
N PRO A 199 -23.83 11.00 -9.96
CA PRO A 199 -25.10 11.51 -10.46
C PRO A 199 -26.17 11.50 -9.35
N GLU A 200 -27.01 12.52 -9.32
CA GLU A 200 -28.19 12.51 -8.45
C GLU A 200 -29.17 11.44 -8.94
N GLU A 201 -29.65 10.60 -8.02
CA GLU A 201 -30.68 9.61 -8.34
C GLU A 201 -32.01 10.34 -8.58
N SER A 202 -32.47 10.32 -9.84
CA SER A 202 -33.74 10.91 -10.29
C SER A 202 -34.96 10.14 -9.84
#